data_AF-A0A017HD22-F1
#
_entry.id   AF-A0A017HD22-F1
#
_cell.length_a   1.000
_cell.length_b   1.000
_cell.length_c   1.000
_cell.angle_alpha   90.00
_cell.angle_beta   90.00
_cell.angle_gamma   90.00
#
_symmetry.space_group_name_H-M   'P 1'
#
loop_
_entity.id
_entity.type
_entity.pdbx_description
1 polymer ?
#
loop_
_entity_poly.entity_id
_entity_poly.type
_entity_poly.pdbx_seq_one_letter_code
_entity_poly.pdbx_strand_id
1 'polypeptide(L)'
;MQTSDDITAALILGAAVWEDGPSPTLRRRTGHAASLFHARRVSHLVPCGGLGNHPPSEGEAMRQLLVAAGVPETAIHPETASRDTLENIRNARPILDRIGARRVVIVTDAPASAPRAHGGAQARSRRARQRPARRRASGGADPHGPARNSGLRLLPVAVAAAPGTP
;
A
#
# COMPACT_ATOMS: atom_id res chain seq x y z
N MET A 1 33.95 1.38 7.74
CA MET A 1 33.06 1.88 6.67
C MET A 1 31.63 1.75 7.18
N GLN A 2 30.94 2.84 7.47
CA GLN A 2 29.55 2.78 7.94
C GLN A 2 28.64 2.55 6.72
N THR A 3 28.04 1.37 6.63
CA THR A 3 26.85 1.18 5.80
C THR A 3 25.71 1.88 6.51
N SER A 4 25.23 3.01 5.98
CA SER A 4 23.96 3.58 6.43
C SER A 4 22.87 2.52 6.30
N ASP A 5 22.09 2.30 7.36
CA ASP A 5 20.98 1.35 7.34
C ASP A 5 19.86 1.88 6.42
N ASP A 6 20.00 1.56 5.13
CA ASP A 6 19.07 1.91 4.06
C ASP A 6 17.67 1.37 4.39
N ILE A 7 16.79 2.27 4.85
CA ILE A 7 15.46 1.91 5.32
C ILE A 7 14.73 1.10 4.24
N THR A 8 14.42 -0.15 4.59
CA THR A 8 13.82 -1.13 3.70
C THR A 8 12.39 -1.39 4.18
N ALA A 9 11.40 -1.02 3.38
CA ALA A 9 9.99 -1.20 3.71
C ALA A 9 9.38 -2.37 2.92
N ALA A 10 8.38 -3.06 3.47
CA ALA A 10 7.49 -3.92 2.68
C ALA A 10 6.23 -3.15 2.28
N LEU A 11 5.93 -3.10 0.97
CA LEU A 11 4.65 -2.62 0.44
C LEU A 11 3.76 -3.84 0.20
N ILE A 12 2.66 -3.96 0.95
CA ILE A 12 1.77 -5.11 0.91
C ILE A 12 0.55 -4.75 0.05
N LEU A 13 0.38 -5.42 -1.09
CA LEU A 13 -0.79 -5.20 -1.94
C LEU A 13 -2.00 -5.93 -1.34
N GLY A 14 -3.11 -5.22 -1.13
CA GLY A 14 -4.39 -5.83 -0.76
C GLY A 14 -4.96 -6.79 -1.83
N ALA A 15 -5.94 -7.59 -1.44
CA ALA A 15 -6.55 -8.64 -2.25
C ALA A 15 -8.09 -8.63 -2.14
N ALA A 16 -8.62 -8.94 -0.94
CA ALA A 16 -10.02 -8.77 -0.57
C ALA A 16 -10.22 -8.87 0.96
N VAL A 17 -11.25 -8.20 1.47
CA VAL A 17 -11.91 -8.50 2.75
C VAL A 17 -13.27 -9.13 2.41
N TRP A 18 -13.61 -10.22 3.09
CA TRP A 18 -14.87 -10.97 2.99
C TRP A 18 -15.77 -10.65 4.19
N GLU A 19 -16.97 -11.21 4.22
CA GLU A 19 -17.90 -11.07 5.36
C GLU A 19 -17.29 -11.63 6.66
N ASP A 20 -16.66 -12.80 6.61
CA ASP A 20 -15.87 -13.40 7.69
C ASP A 20 -14.46 -12.74 7.88
N GLY A 21 -14.30 -11.51 7.39
CA GLY A 21 -13.09 -10.71 7.54
C GLY A 21 -11.99 -10.99 6.51
N PRO A 22 -10.70 -10.87 6.87
CA PRO A 22 -9.59 -10.94 5.90
C PRO A 22 -9.57 -12.22 5.07
N SER A 23 -9.56 -12.09 3.73
CA SER A 23 -9.48 -13.25 2.84
C SER A 23 -8.19 -14.07 3.04
N PRO A 24 -8.15 -15.37 2.69
CA PRO A 24 -6.94 -16.19 2.80
C PRO A 24 -5.73 -15.57 2.08
N THR A 25 -5.95 -14.92 0.94
CA THR A 25 -4.90 -14.21 0.19
C THR A 25 -4.39 -12.98 0.94
N LEU A 26 -5.27 -12.19 1.55
CA LEU A 26 -4.85 -11.05 2.39
C LEU A 26 -4.02 -11.57 3.58
N ARG A 27 -4.53 -12.59 4.30
CA ARG A 27 -3.83 -13.23 5.43
C ARG A 27 -2.44 -13.75 5.06
N ARG A 28 -2.28 -14.46 3.92
CA ARG A 28 -0.97 -14.94 3.45
C ARG A 28 0.02 -13.81 3.20
N ARG A 29 -0.39 -12.74 2.50
CA ARG A 29 0.49 -11.58 2.21
C ARG A 29 0.90 -10.87 3.49
N THR A 30 -0.02 -10.63 4.40
CA THR A 30 0.26 -9.96 5.68
C THR A 30 1.15 -10.81 6.60
N GLY A 31 0.89 -12.12 6.68
CA GLY A 31 1.74 -13.06 7.42
C GLY A 31 3.17 -13.09 6.88
N HIS A 32 3.34 -13.15 5.55
CA HIS A 32 4.68 -13.07 4.94
C HIS A 32 5.39 -11.74 5.28
N ALA A 33 4.68 -10.62 5.24
CA ALA A 33 5.24 -9.31 5.59
C ALA A 33 5.66 -9.23 7.08
N ALA A 34 4.88 -9.81 8.00
CA ALA A 34 5.27 -9.94 9.41
C ALA A 34 6.53 -10.81 9.55
N SER A 35 6.63 -11.95 8.84
CA SER A 35 7.84 -12.78 8.83
C SER A 35 9.08 -12.04 8.30
N LEU A 36 8.93 -11.17 7.28
CA LEU A 36 10.02 -10.31 6.80
C LEU A 36 10.47 -9.29 7.87
N PHE A 37 9.54 -8.71 8.62
CA PHE A 37 9.85 -7.77 9.70
C PHE A 37 10.58 -8.46 10.86
N HIS A 38 10.05 -9.60 11.33
CA HIS A 38 10.66 -10.38 12.42
C HIS A 38 12.03 -10.93 12.04
N ALA A 39 12.23 -11.34 10.79
CA ALA A 39 13.54 -11.70 10.24
C ALA A 39 14.47 -10.50 9.96
N ARG A 40 14.10 -9.27 10.38
CA ARG A 40 14.83 -8.01 10.16
C ARG A 40 15.17 -7.70 8.68
N ARG A 41 14.42 -8.28 7.74
CA ARG A 41 14.58 -8.06 6.28
C ARG A 41 13.90 -6.76 5.82
N VAL A 42 12.97 -6.23 6.61
CA VAL A 42 12.34 -4.92 6.45
C VAL A 42 12.17 -4.28 7.84
N SER A 43 12.21 -2.95 7.92
CA SER A 43 12.03 -2.18 9.16
C SER A 43 10.65 -1.51 9.28
N HIS A 44 9.93 -1.36 8.16
CA HIS A 44 8.57 -0.81 8.12
C HIS A 44 7.66 -1.60 7.18
N LEU A 45 6.36 -1.58 7.46
CA LEU A 45 5.31 -2.24 6.69
C LEU A 45 4.28 -1.20 6.23
N VAL A 46 3.99 -1.18 4.93
CA VAL A 46 3.01 -0.29 4.29
C VAL A 46 1.90 -1.16 3.70
N PRO A 47 0.84 -1.48 4.47
CA PRO A 47 -0.32 -2.22 3.96
C PRO A 47 -1.21 -1.31 3.12
N CYS A 48 -1.40 -1.64 1.84
CA CYS A 48 -2.13 -0.82 0.86
C CYS A 48 -3.46 -1.46 0.40
N GLY A 49 -4.55 -0.73 0.56
CA GLY A 49 -5.84 -0.99 -0.06
C GLY A 49 -7.00 -0.36 0.72
N GLY A 50 -7.94 0.25 0.00
CA GLY A 50 -9.09 0.95 0.57
C GLY A 50 -10.25 0.04 0.95
N LEU A 51 -11.45 0.61 1.02
CA LEU A 51 -12.67 -0.17 1.28
C LEU A 51 -12.99 -1.06 0.07
N GLY A 52 -13.09 -2.37 0.31
CA GLY A 52 -13.58 -3.36 -0.65
C GLY A 52 -15.10 -3.56 -0.52
N ASN A 53 -15.57 -4.77 -0.79
CA ASN A 53 -17.00 -5.13 -0.68
C ASN A 53 -17.49 -5.12 0.79
N HIS A 54 -16.61 -5.45 1.74
CA HIS A 54 -16.91 -5.50 3.18
C HIS A 54 -15.92 -4.60 3.95
N PRO A 55 -16.35 -3.97 5.06
CA PRO A 55 -15.45 -3.24 5.96
C PRO A 55 -14.63 -4.20 6.85
N PRO A 56 -13.49 -3.77 7.41
CA PRO A 56 -12.83 -2.47 7.21
C PRO A 56 -12.08 -2.40 5.87
N SER A 57 -11.33 -1.32 5.63
CA SER A 57 -10.42 -1.24 4.47
C SER A 57 -9.35 -2.34 4.50
N GLU A 58 -8.82 -2.73 3.33
CA GLU A 58 -7.77 -3.76 3.26
C GLU A 58 -6.53 -3.37 4.07
N GLY A 59 -6.12 -2.09 4.02
CA GLY A 59 -4.99 -1.55 4.77
C GLY A 59 -5.18 -1.64 6.28
N GLU A 60 -6.39 -1.41 6.78
CA GLU A 60 -6.72 -1.51 8.21
C GLU A 60 -6.89 -2.98 8.66
N ALA A 61 -7.54 -3.82 7.85
CA ALA A 61 -7.59 -5.27 8.06
C ALA A 61 -6.18 -5.87 8.15
N MET A 62 -5.26 -5.40 7.32
CA MET A 62 -3.84 -5.77 7.40
C MET A 62 -3.14 -5.17 8.62
N ARG A 63 -3.39 -3.91 9.03
CA ARG A 63 -2.85 -3.35 10.28
C ARG A 63 -3.21 -4.22 11.48
N GLN A 64 -4.46 -4.62 11.61
CA GLN A 64 -4.95 -5.46 12.72
C GLN A 64 -4.23 -6.82 12.75
N LEU A 65 -4.07 -7.47 11.60
CA LEU A 65 -3.29 -8.71 11.46
C LEU A 65 -1.81 -8.53 11.81
N LEU A 66 -1.19 -7.40 11.47
CA LEU A 66 0.21 -7.11 11.80
C LEU A 66 0.44 -6.85 13.29
N VAL A 67 -0.46 -6.10 13.94
CA VAL A 67 -0.42 -5.88 15.40
C VAL A 67 -0.64 -7.19 16.15
N ALA A 68 -1.60 -8.02 15.71
CA ALA A 68 -1.82 -9.35 16.26
C ALA A 68 -0.61 -10.30 16.04
N ALA A 69 0.17 -10.08 14.99
CA ALA A 69 1.43 -10.77 14.73
C ALA A 69 2.65 -10.17 15.49
N GLY A 70 2.44 -9.24 16.42
CA GLY A 70 3.49 -8.66 17.26
C GLY A 70 4.35 -7.59 16.57
N VAL A 71 3.91 -7.02 15.46
CA VAL A 71 4.58 -5.86 14.84
C VAL A 71 4.13 -4.58 15.58
N PRO A 72 5.06 -3.73 16.07
CA PRO A 72 4.69 -2.50 16.76
C PRO A 72 4.06 -1.49 15.79
N GLU A 73 3.04 -0.76 16.26
CA GLU A 73 2.29 0.18 15.40
C GLU A 73 3.15 1.26 14.74
N THR A 74 4.24 1.70 15.39
CA THR A 74 5.21 2.65 14.83
C THR A 74 5.92 2.15 13.56
N ALA A 75 5.95 0.84 13.34
CA ALA A 75 6.47 0.21 12.13
C ALA A 75 5.40 0.05 11.02
N ILE A 76 4.11 0.27 11.31
CA ILE A 76 2.99 0.02 10.39
C ILE A 76 2.43 1.36 9.87
N HIS A 77 2.38 1.52 8.56
CA HIS A 77 1.98 2.76 7.90
C HIS A 77 0.86 2.50 6.88
N PRO A 78 -0.41 2.39 7.31
CA PRO A 78 -1.50 1.98 6.42
C PRO A 78 -1.81 3.00 5.32
N GLU A 79 -2.18 2.48 4.16
CA GLU A 79 -2.70 3.24 3.03
C GLU A 79 -4.09 2.68 2.69
N THR A 80 -5.13 3.49 2.90
CA THR A 80 -6.53 3.06 2.97
C THR A 80 -7.44 3.75 1.95
N ALA A 81 -6.87 4.35 0.90
CA ALA A 81 -7.60 5.07 -0.16
C ALA A 81 -7.61 4.34 -1.51
N SER A 82 -6.60 3.50 -1.79
CA SER A 82 -6.41 2.87 -3.12
C SER A 82 -7.39 1.77 -3.46
N ARG A 83 -7.91 1.79 -4.69
CA ARG A 83 -8.88 0.81 -5.22
C ARG A 83 -8.24 -0.17 -6.20
N ASP A 84 -7.11 0.18 -6.80
CA ASP A 84 -6.35 -0.69 -7.69
C ASP A 84 -4.83 -0.72 -7.37
N THR A 85 -4.11 -1.64 -8.01
CA THR A 85 -2.67 -1.86 -7.78
C THR A 85 -1.80 -0.65 -8.16
N LEU A 86 -2.23 0.18 -9.11
CA LEU A 86 -1.52 1.38 -9.53
C LEU A 86 -1.80 2.56 -8.58
N GLU A 87 -3.01 2.65 -8.04
CA GLU A 87 -3.31 3.51 -6.89
C GLU A 87 -2.47 3.11 -5.66
N ASN A 88 -2.39 1.81 -5.31
CA ASN A 88 -1.58 1.32 -4.17
C ASN A 88 -0.14 1.87 -4.23
N ILE A 89 0.54 1.74 -5.38
CA ILE A 89 1.93 2.17 -5.55
C ILE A 89 2.06 3.70 -5.53
N ARG A 90 1.09 4.44 -6.08
CA ARG A 90 1.07 5.91 -6.09
C ARG A 90 0.85 6.47 -4.68
N ASN A 91 -0.11 5.94 -3.94
CA ASN A 91 -0.50 6.42 -2.61
C ASN A 91 0.50 5.97 -1.54
N ALA A 92 1.15 4.82 -1.70
CA ALA A 92 2.28 4.42 -0.87
C ALA A 92 3.51 5.33 -1.03
N ARG A 93 3.70 5.97 -2.19
CA ARG A 93 4.91 6.78 -2.47
C ARG A 93 5.18 7.88 -1.44
N PRO A 94 4.23 8.80 -1.10
CA PRO A 94 4.44 9.81 -0.06
C PRO A 94 4.59 9.23 1.36
N ILE A 95 4.16 7.99 1.61
CA ILE A 95 4.42 7.29 2.87
C ILE A 95 5.87 6.80 2.90
N LEU A 96 6.31 6.12 1.83
CA LEU A 96 7.69 5.63 1.65
C LEU A 96 8.72 6.75 1.71
N ASP A 97 8.45 7.88 1.05
CA ASP A 97 9.33 9.05 1.08
C ASP A 97 9.35 9.70 2.49
N ARG A 98 8.23 9.68 3.25
CA ARG A 98 8.14 10.19 4.64
C ARG A 98 8.94 9.33 5.63
N ILE A 99 8.90 8.00 5.50
CA ILE A 99 9.71 7.09 6.33
C ILE A 99 11.16 6.97 5.84
N GLY A 100 11.57 7.74 4.82
CA GLY A 100 12.93 7.75 4.29
C GLY A 100 13.35 6.46 3.56
N ALA A 101 12.39 5.63 3.13
CA ALA A 101 12.67 4.33 2.52
C ALA A 101 13.53 4.46 1.25
N ARG A 102 14.58 3.64 1.17
CA ARG A 102 15.46 3.53 -0.01
C ARG A 102 15.25 2.25 -0.80
N ARG A 103 14.69 1.23 -0.15
CA ARG A 103 14.46 -0.10 -0.74
C ARG A 103 13.03 -0.51 -0.39
N VAL A 104 12.31 -1.10 -1.35
CA VAL A 104 10.92 -1.52 -1.15
C VAL A 104 10.75 -2.95 -1.61
N VAL A 105 10.34 -3.82 -0.69
CA VAL A 105 9.90 -5.18 -0.98
C VAL A 105 8.42 -5.14 -1.32
N ILE A 106 8.04 -5.41 -2.58
CA ILE A 106 6.62 -5.50 -2.97
C ILE A 106 6.14 -6.92 -2.70
N VAL A 107 5.17 -7.05 -1.78
CA VAL A 107 4.58 -8.32 -1.35
C VAL A 107 3.27 -8.57 -2.10
N THR A 108 3.28 -9.59 -2.96
CA THR A 108 2.16 -9.98 -3.84
C THR A 108 2.24 -11.47 -4.16
N ASP A 109 1.13 -12.15 -4.47
CA ASP A 109 1.19 -13.42 -5.22
C ASP A 109 1.53 -13.12 -6.70
N ALA A 110 1.97 -14.12 -7.46
CA ALA A 110 2.34 -13.97 -8.88
C ALA A 110 1.95 -15.21 -9.71
N PRO A 111 1.72 -15.07 -11.04
CA PRO A 111 1.64 -13.84 -11.84
C PRO A 111 0.23 -13.23 -11.88
N ALA A 112 0.13 -11.94 -12.22
CA ALA A 112 -1.12 -11.18 -12.16
C ALA A 112 -2.01 -11.36 -13.42
N SER A 113 -2.56 -12.56 -13.64
CA SER A 113 -3.55 -12.83 -14.70
C SER A 113 -4.99 -12.47 -14.31
N ALA A 114 -5.27 -12.27 -13.02
CA ALA A 114 -6.52 -11.70 -12.53
C ALA A 114 -6.36 -10.19 -12.29
N PRO A 115 -7.03 -9.33 -13.09
CA PRO A 115 -7.33 -7.96 -12.67
C PRO A 115 -8.08 -7.97 -11.33
N ARG A 116 -8.03 -6.86 -10.58
CA ARG A 116 -9.01 -6.62 -9.50
C ARG A 116 -10.40 -6.44 -10.13
N ALA A 117 -11.09 -7.56 -10.32
CA ALA A 117 -12.42 -7.61 -10.88
C ALA A 117 -13.43 -7.07 -9.85
N HIS A 118 -13.65 -5.76 -9.89
CA HIS A 118 -14.64 -5.06 -9.05
C HIS A 118 -16.06 -5.48 -9.45
N GLY A 119 -16.49 -6.61 -8.91
CA GLY A 119 -17.78 -7.28 -9.15
C GLY A 119 -18.97 -6.53 -8.55
N GLY A 120 -19.29 -5.36 -9.10
CA GLY A 120 -20.64 -4.80 -9.04
C GLY A 120 -21.00 -3.96 -7.81
N ALA A 121 -20.67 -2.66 -7.85
CA ALA A 121 -21.42 -1.63 -7.15
C ALA A 121 -21.67 -0.45 -8.10
N GLN A 122 -22.84 -0.42 -8.75
CA GLN A 122 -23.20 0.69 -9.64
C GLN A 122 -23.66 1.91 -8.82
N ALA A 123 -22.83 2.97 -8.81
CA ALA A 123 -23.24 4.29 -8.35
C ALA A 123 -22.78 5.38 -9.33
N ARG A 124 -23.57 5.59 -10.40
CA ARG A 124 -23.58 6.89 -11.11
C ARG A 124 -24.18 7.89 -10.09
N SER A 125 -23.62 9.08 -9.92
CA SER A 125 -23.70 10.11 -10.96
C SER A 125 -22.58 11.15 -10.89
N ARG A 126 -22.04 11.50 -12.07
CA ARG A 126 -21.35 12.79 -12.25
C ARG A 126 -22.33 13.93 -11.98
N ARG A 127 -21.90 14.97 -11.24
CA ARG A 127 -22.44 16.31 -11.44
C ARG A 127 -21.36 17.38 -11.40
N ALA A 128 -20.62 17.49 -12.50
CA ALA A 128 -19.82 18.67 -12.76
C ALA A 128 -20.73 19.91 -12.81
N ARG A 129 -20.31 20.99 -12.14
CA ARG A 129 -20.70 22.38 -12.47
C ARG A 129 -19.39 23.15 -12.63
N GLN A 130 -19.27 23.92 -13.71
CA GLN A 130 -18.08 24.73 -14.01
C GLN A 130 -18.39 26.22 -13.84
N ARG A 131 -17.32 27.05 -13.86
CA ARG A 131 -17.28 28.50 -14.15
C ARG A 131 -17.78 29.46 -13.04
N PRO A 132 -17.37 30.75 -13.07
CA PRO A 132 -15.99 31.22 -13.32
C PRO A 132 -15.57 32.45 -12.46
N ALA A 133 -14.26 32.68 -12.23
CA ALA A 133 -13.76 33.97 -11.72
C ALA A 133 -12.29 34.31 -12.04
N ARG A 134 -12.00 35.63 -12.10
CA ARG A 134 -10.71 36.37 -12.19
C ARG A 134 -10.93 37.69 -11.41
N ARG A 135 -9.99 38.45 -10.83
CA ARG A 135 -8.52 38.70 -10.87
C ARG A 135 -8.18 39.41 -9.52
N ARG A 136 -6.96 39.64 -9.01
CA ARG A 136 -5.55 39.37 -9.38
C ARG A 136 -4.70 39.52 -8.08
N ALA A 137 -3.91 38.51 -7.71
CA ALA A 137 -2.76 38.65 -6.80
C ALA A 137 -1.70 37.60 -7.21
N SER A 138 -0.40 37.83 -7.41
CA SER A 138 0.62 38.76 -6.86
C SER A 138 1.42 38.18 -5.68
N GLY A 139 2.54 37.50 -6.00
CA GLY A 139 3.59 37.09 -5.06
C GLY A 139 3.43 35.69 -4.46
N GLY A 140 4.55 34.95 -4.34
CA GLY A 140 4.62 33.65 -3.65
C GLY A 140 5.25 32.54 -4.51
N ALA A 141 6.38 32.02 -4.06
CA ALA A 141 7.27 31.07 -4.73
C ALA A 141 6.64 29.81 -5.36
N ASP A 142 7.24 29.32 -6.44
CA ASP A 142 7.07 27.95 -6.93
C ASP A 142 7.58 26.92 -5.91
N PRO A 143 6.76 25.95 -5.46
CA PRO A 143 7.22 24.81 -4.67
C PRO A 143 7.70 23.65 -5.56
N HIS A 144 7.46 23.70 -6.88
CA HIS A 144 7.83 22.65 -7.83
C HIS A 144 9.28 22.76 -8.32
N GLY A 145 10.22 22.68 -7.36
CA GLY A 145 11.58 22.25 -7.69
C GLY A 145 11.55 20.87 -8.36
N PRO A 146 12.47 20.59 -9.32
CA PRO A 146 12.46 19.33 -10.05
C PRO A 146 12.56 18.15 -9.09
N ALA A 147 11.72 17.14 -9.30
CA ALA A 147 11.62 15.99 -8.43
C ALA A 147 13.00 15.33 -8.24
N ARG A 148 13.58 15.48 -7.04
CA ARG A 148 14.88 14.89 -6.71
C ARG A 148 14.83 13.40 -7.04
N ASN A 149 15.71 12.95 -7.94
CA ASN A 149 15.75 11.59 -8.44
C ASN A 149 16.03 10.62 -7.28
N SER A 150 14.95 10.16 -6.67
CA SER A 150 14.95 9.48 -5.39
C SER A 150 15.05 8.00 -5.72
N GLY A 151 16.28 7.47 -5.58
CA GLY A 151 16.70 6.11 -5.92
C GLY A 151 16.05 5.01 -5.08
N LEU A 152 14.72 5.03 -5.01
CA LEU A 152 13.86 4.04 -4.38
C LEU A 152 13.94 2.75 -5.19
N ARG A 153 14.72 1.78 -4.71
CA ARG A 153 14.88 0.50 -5.39
C ARG A 153 13.73 -0.44 -5.05
N LEU A 154 12.77 -0.55 -5.98
CA LEU A 154 11.70 -1.54 -5.92
C LEU A 154 12.27 -2.95 -6.15
N LEU A 155 11.86 -3.91 -5.32
CA LEU A 155 12.27 -5.30 -5.33
C LEU A 155 11.00 -6.16 -5.21
N PRO A 156 10.54 -6.85 -6.27
CA PRO A 156 9.40 -7.74 -6.17
C PRO A 156 9.77 -8.98 -5.34
N VAL A 157 8.92 -9.35 -4.38
CA VAL A 157 8.98 -10.64 -3.69
C VAL A 157 7.63 -11.31 -3.83
N ALA A 158 7.59 -12.34 -4.67
CA ALA A 158 6.41 -13.18 -4.82
C ALA A 158 6.20 -13.99 -3.54
N VAL A 159 5.01 -13.88 -2.95
CA VAL A 159 4.50 -14.85 -1.98
C VAL A 159 4.10 -16.08 -2.78
N ALA A 160 4.70 -17.23 -2.47
CA ALA A 160 4.26 -18.50 -3.04
C ALA A 160 2.82 -18.79 -2.59
N ALA A 161 1.97 -19.20 -3.54
CA ALA A 161 0.67 -19.77 -3.19
C ALA A 161 0.90 -21.04 -2.35
N ALA A 162 0.16 -21.19 -1.25
CA ALA A 162 0.20 -22.41 -0.47
C ALA A 162 -0.39 -23.57 -1.29
N PRO A 163 0.24 -24.77 -1.31
CA PRO A 163 -0.30 -25.91 -2.03
C PRO A 163 -1.54 -26.45 -1.31
N GLY A 164 -2.72 -26.17 -1.87
CA GLY A 164 -3.98 -26.78 -1.48
C GLY A 164 -4.68 -26.15 -0.27
N THR A 165 -5.79 -25.46 -0.56
CA THR A 165 -7.04 -25.65 0.18
C THR A 165 -8.09 -26.06 -0.85
N PRO A 166 -8.97 -27.04 -0.55
CA PRO A 166 -9.97 -27.55 -1.48
C PRO A 166 -11.07 -26.53 -1.80
#